data_AF-A0A3S0VTH1-F1
#
_entry.id   AF-A0A3S0VTH1-F1
#
_cell.length_a   1.000
_cell.length_b   1.000
_cell.length_c   1.000
_cell.angle_alpha   90.00
_cell.angle_beta   90.00
_cell.angle_gamma   90.00
#
_symmetry.space_group_name_H-M   'P 1'
#
loop_
_entity.id
_entity.type
_entity.pdbx_description
1 polymer ?
#
loop_
_entity_poly.entity_id
_entity_poly.type
_entity_poly.pdbx_seq_one_letter_code
_entity_poly.pdbx_strand_id
1 'polypeptide(L)'
;MNGPVTVSGGLRGIPAPASSPDLRAQAEGQLHALLLAEGIAPRAVYRPGEVCRLLRISPTTLRQFCELAEHPAVKKSDPRALDSFLVGCHHRIAHAALVEWLVRNQKFQRER
;
A
#
# COMPACT_ATOMS: atom_id res chain seq x y z
N MET A 1 32.83 -22.12 -49.38
CA MET A 1 33.32 -21.65 -48.06
C MET A 1 32.49 -20.42 -47.68
N ASN A 2 31.36 -20.65 -46.99
CA ASN A 2 31.11 -20.24 -45.59
C ASN A 2 31.15 -18.71 -45.42
N GLY A 3 30.07 -17.93 -45.25
CA GLY A 3 28.64 -18.16 -45.00
C GLY A 3 28.10 -16.93 -44.24
N PRO A 4 26.86 -16.46 -44.44
CA PRO A 4 26.25 -15.48 -43.54
C PRO A 4 25.62 -16.24 -42.37
N VAL A 5 26.02 -15.94 -41.14
CA VAL A 5 25.39 -16.53 -39.95
C VAL A 5 24.65 -15.44 -39.18
N THR A 6 23.36 -15.37 -39.48
CA THR A 6 22.31 -14.85 -38.61
C THR A 6 22.24 -15.72 -37.35
N VAL A 7 22.09 -15.07 -36.18
CA VAL A 7 21.35 -15.48 -34.96
C VAL A 7 22.10 -15.12 -33.69
N SER A 8 21.37 -14.44 -32.79
CA SER A 8 21.43 -14.41 -31.31
C SER A 8 21.29 -12.96 -30.86
N GLY A 9 20.28 -12.48 -30.14
CA GLY A 9 19.35 -13.11 -29.21
C GLY A 9 19.19 -12.15 -28.03
N GLY A 10 17.95 -11.92 -27.57
CA GLY A 10 17.63 -11.17 -26.33
C GLY A 10 17.64 -9.64 -26.49
N LEU A 11 16.71 -8.86 -25.96
CA LEU A 11 15.64 -9.11 -25.01
C LEU A 11 14.35 -8.47 -25.54
N ARG A 12 13.30 -9.28 -25.55
CA ARG A 12 11.90 -8.86 -25.65
C ARG A 12 11.68 -7.73 -24.63
N GLY A 13 11.10 -6.63 -25.08
CA GLY A 13 10.89 -5.42 -24.29
C GLY A 13 10.43 -5.73 -22.88
N ILE A 14 11.31 -5.48 -21.91
CA ILE A 14 10.89 -5.32 -20.53
C ILE A 14 10.17 -3.96 -20.55
N PRO A 15 8.85 -3.89 -20.35
CA PRO A 15 8.24 -2.60 -20.10
C PRO A 15 8.97 -2.02 -18.89
N ALA A 16 9.52 -0.81 -19.05
CA ALA A 16 10.10 -0.03 -17.96
C ALA A 16 9.21 -0.18 -16.71
N PRO A 17 9.76 -0.35 -15.49
CA PRO A 17 8.95 -0.61 -14.31
C PRO A 17 7.92 0.49 -14.22
N ALA A 18 6.65 0.14 -14.46
CA ALA A 18 5.54 1.07 -14.53
C ALA A 18 5.64 1.98 -13.32
N SER A 19 5.97 3.24 -13.59
CA SER A 19 6.37 4.20 -12.58
C SER A 19 5.31 4.25 -11.49
N SER A 20 5.78 4.34 -10.25
CA SER A 20 5.04 4.48 -8.99
C SER A 20 3.74 5.31 -8.97
N PRO A 21 3.47 6.34 -9.82
CA PRO A 21 2.16 6.99 -9.91
C PRO A 21 0.97 6.08 -10.17
N ASP A 22 1.13 5.02 -10.98
CA ASP A 22 -0.02 4.19 -11.36
C ASP A 22 -0.52 3.33 -10.18
N LEU A 23 0.42 2.81 -9.38
CA LEU A 23 0.08 2.07 -8.15
C LEU A 23 -0.59 2.97 -7.12
N ARG A 24 -0.14 4.22 -7.01
CA ARG A 24 -0.75 5.19 -6.11
C ARG A 24 -2.18 5.53 -6.54
N ALA A 25 -2.40 5.78 -7.83
CA ALA A 25 -3.72 6.01 -8.38
C ALA A 25 -4.64 4.80 -8.20
N GLN A 26 -4.13 3.57 -8.39
CA GLN A 26 -4.86 2.33 -8.11
C GLN A 26 -5.20 2.18 -6.62
N ALA A 27 -4.27 2.49 -5.73
CA ALA A 27 -4.49 2.46 -4.28
C ALA A 27 -5.51 3.53 -3.84
N GLU A 28 -5.45 4.74 -4.41
CA GLU A 28 -6.46 5.78 -4.19
C GLU A 28 -7.84 5.35 -4.69
N GLY A 29 -7.92 4.78 -5.90
CA GLY A 29 -9.15 4.22 -6.44
C GLY A 29 -9.72 3.08 -5.58
N GLN A 30 -8.85 2.18 -5.11
CA GLN A 30 -9.24 1.10 -4.20
C GLN A 30 -9.73 1.65 -2.85
N LEU A 31 -9.01 2.62 -2.27
CA LEU A 31 -9.43 3.27 -1.03
C LEU A 31 -10.80 3.94 -1.21
N HIS A 32 -11.01 4.64 -2.31
CA HIS A 32 -12.28 5.28 -2.62
C HIS A 32 -13.42 4.26 -2.78
N ALA A 33 -13.16 3.13 -3.44
CA ALA A 33 -14.14 2.04 -3.54
C ALA A 33 -14.49 1.44 -2.17
N LEU A 34 -13.51 1.24 -1.29
CA LEU A 34 -13.73 0.76 0.08
C LEU A 34 -14.51 1.77 0.94
N LEU A 35 -14.18 3.06 0.82
CA LEU A 35 -14.91 4.14 1.50
C LEU A 35 -16.38 4.18 1.06
N LEU A 36 -16.63 4.06 -0.26
CA LEU A 36 -17.96 4.07 -0.83
C LEU A 36 -18.77 2.84 -0.41
N ALA A 37 -18.14 1.66 -0.34
CA ALA A 37 -18.76 0.43 0.14
C ALA A 37 -19.17 0.51 1.62
N GLU A 38 -18.37 1.16 2.46
CA GLU A 38 -18.67 1.33 3.90
C GLU A 38 -19.51 2.58 4.20
N GLY A 39 -19.85 3.40 3.19
CA GLY A 39 -20.59 4.65 3.36
C GLY A 39 -19.81 5.74 4.11
N ILE A 40 -18.49 5.68 4.10
CA ILE A 40 -17.60 6.62 4.78
C ILE A 40 -17.24 7.75 3.82
N ALA A 41 -17.48 9.00 4.22
CA ALA A 41 -17.08 10.15 3.42
C ALA A 41 -15.54 10.24 3.33
N PRO A 42 -14.97 10.52 2.14
CA PRO A 42 -13.52 10.69 1.98
C PRO A 42 -13.03 11.87 2.83
N ARG A 43 -12.07 11.60 3.71
CA ARG A 43 -11.47 12.57 4.63
C ARG A 43 -9.96 12.51 4.55
N ALA A 44 -9.30 13.62 4.90
CA ALA A 44 -7.85 13.64 5.03
C ALA A 44 -7.34 12.78 6.20
N VAL A 45 -8.19 12.50 7.20
CA VAL A 45 -7.84 11.76 8.41
C VAL A 45 -9.00 10.88 8.85
N TYR A 46 -8.70 9.63 9.20
CA TYR A 46 -9.64 8.61 9.64
C TYR A 46 -9.40 8.18 11.08
N ARG A 47 -10.47 7.71 11.72
CA ARG A 47 -10.41 7.11 13.07
C ARG A 47 -10.04 5.63 12.95
N PRO A 48 -9.39 5.04 13.95
CA PRO A 48 -9.03 3.62 13.94
C PRO A 48 -10.26 2.70 13.77
N GLY A 49 -11.41 3.05 14.35
CA GLY A 49 -12.65 2.28 14.15
C GLY A 49 -13.12 2.27 12.69
N GLU A 50 -13.00 3.40 11.98
CA GLU A 50 -13.36 3.51 10.56
C GLU A 50 -12.39 2.69 9.71
N VAL A 51 -11.09 2.75 10.01
CA VAL A 51 -10.06 1.97 9.32
C VAL A 51 -10.26 0.47 9.54
N CYS A 52 -10.64 0.05 10.75
CA CYS A 52 -10.98 -1.34 11.04
C CYS A 52 -12.13 -1.85 10.19
N ARG A 53 -13.20 -1.05 10.05
CA ARG A 53 -14.34 -1.39 9.18
C ARG A 53 -13.93 -1.44 7.72
N LEU A 54 -13.22 -0.40 7.27
CA LEU A 54 -12.74 -0.25 5.89
C LEU A 54 -11.83 -1.40 5.44
N LEU A 55 -10.89 -1.83 6.28
CA LEU A 55 -9.98 -2.93 5.99
C LEU A 55 -10.54 -4.29 6.41
N ARG A 56 -11.72 -4.32 7.05
CA ARG A 56 -12.36 -5.52 7.64
C ARG A 56 -11.40 -6.29 8.56
N ILE A 57 -10.62 -5.57 9.36
CA ILE A 57 -9.65 -6.12 10.31
C ILE A 57 -10.09 -5.85 11.75
N SER A 58 -9.63 -6.69 12.67
CA SER A 58 -9.84 -6.51 14.10
C SER A 58 -9.05 -5.30 14.64
N PRO A 59 -9.53 -4.64 15.72
CA PRO A 59 -8.82 -3.52 16.34
C PRO A 59 -7.49 -3.92 16.98
N THR A 60 -7.30 -5.21 17.28
CA THR A 60 -6.00 -5.79 17.66
C THR A 60 -5.03 -5.81 16.49
N THR A 61 -5.46 -6.24 15.30
CA THR A 61 -4.64 -6.23 14.07
C THR A 61 -4.25 -4.82 13.67
N LEU A 62 -5.17 -3.86 13.78
CA LEU A 62 -4.86 -2.46 13.49
C LEU A 62 -3.78 -1.91 14.44
N ARG A 63 -3.88 -2.21 15.74
CA ARG A 63 -2.86 -1.83 16.72
C ARG A 63 -1.50 -2.41 16.40
N GLN A 64 -1.43 -3.69 16.05
CA GLN A 64 -0.18 -4.32 15.62
C GLN A 64 0.45 -3.58 14.43
N PHE A 65 -0.36 -3.14 13.45
CA PHE A 65 0.17 -2.36 12.32
C PHE A 65 0.69 -0.98 12.72
N CYS A 66 0.04 -0.31 13.68
CA CYS A 66 0.53 0.94 14.26
C CYS A 66 1.84 0.74 15.03
N GLU A 67 1.90 -0.29 15.88
CA GLU A 67 3.09 -0.62 16.68
C GLU A 67 4.31 -0.96 15.80
N LEU A 68 4.08 -1.64 14.67
CA LEU A 68 5.12 -1.93 13.67
C LEU A 68 5.68 -0.65 13.02
N ALA A 69 4.88 0.42 12.91
CA ALA A 69 5.35 1.71 12.40
C ALA A 69 6.12 2.50 13.47
N GLU A 70 5.79 2.35 14.74
CA GLU A 70 6.42 3.05 15.87
C GLU A 70 7.78 2.43 16.29
N HIS A 71 8.05 1.18 15.95
CA HIS A 71 9.21 0.45 16.48
C HIS A 71 10.54 0.89 15.80
N PRO A 72 11.50 1.49 16.53
CA PRO A 72 12.75 2.03 15.96
C PRO A 72 13.71 0.96 15.45
N ALA A 73 13.45 -0.32 15.75
CA ALA A 73 14.20 -1.47 15.26
C ALA A 73 13.85 -1.83 13.80
N VAL A 74 12.72 -1.34 13.29
CA VAL A 74 12.23 -1.62 11.93
C VAL A 74 12.94 -0.67 10.95
N LYS A 75 14.21 -0.96 10.67
CA LYS A 75 15.04 -0.23 9.69
C LYS A 75 14.60 -0.41 8.24
N LYS A 76 13.63 -1.28 7.98
CA LYS A 76 13.01 -1.53 6.67
C LYS A 76 11.51 -1.40 6.84
N SER A 77 10.89 -0.42 6.19
CA SER A 77 9.44 -0.21 6.18
C SER A 77 8.71 -1.54 6.01
N ASP A 78 8.18 -2.07 7.12
CA ASP A 78 7.38 -3.27 7.07
C ASP A 78 6.22 -2.99 6.11
N PRO A 79 5.97 -3.82 5.09
CA PRO A 79 4.92 -3.55 4.10
C PRO A 79 3.52 -3.50 4.73
N ARG A 80 3.41 -4.02 5.97
CA ARG A 80 2.18 -4.03 6.78
C ARG A 80 2.12 -2.92 7.82
N ALA A 81 3.20 -2.16 8.03
CA ALA A 81 3.23 -1.07 9.00
C ALA A 81 2.33 0.08 8.54
N LEU A 82 1.37 0.46 9.39
CA LEU A 82 0.43 1.54 9.11
C LEU A 82 0.84 2.76 9.91
N ASP A 83 1.22 3.83 9.21
CA ASP A 83 1.55 5.09 9.85
C ASP A 83 0.31 5.69 10.52
N SER A 84 0.42 5.93 11.81
CA SER A 84 -0.64 6.55 12.61
C SER A 84 -0.04 7.57 13.54
N PHE A 85 -0.77 8.65 13.78
CA PHE A 85 -0.35 9.70 14.68
C PHE A 85 -1.36 9.86 15.81
N LEU A 86 -0.85 10.19 16.99
CA LEU A 86 -1.65 10.49 18.16
C LEU A 86 -2.06 11.96 18.14
N VAL A 87 -3.38 12.21 18.17
CA VAL A 87 -3.93 13.54 18.43
C VAL A 87 -4.57 13.49 19.81
N GLY A 88 -3.85 14.01 20.81
CA GLY A 88 -4.19 13.83 22.22
C GLY A 88 -4.14 12.35 22.60
N CYS A 89 -5.24 11.78 23.05
CA CYS A 89 -5.36 10.35 23.42
C CYS A 89 -5.90 9.46 22.29
N HIS A 90 -6.14 10.00 21.10
CA HIS A 90 -6.76 9.25 20.01
C HIS A 90 -5.80 9.02 18.84
N HIS A 91 -5.62 7.76 18.45
CA HIS A 91 -4.96 7.44 17.19
C HIS A 91 -5.78 7.96 16.01
N ARG A 92 -5.07 8.46 15.01
CA ARG A 92 -5.59 8.97 13.76
C ARG A 92 -4.70 8.48 12.63
N ILE A 93 -5.32 8.13 11.52
CA ILE A 93 -4.64 7.60 10.34
C ILE A 93 -4.85 8.59 9.20
N ALA A 94 -3.78 9.10 8.61
CA ALA A 94 -3.88 9.99 7.48
C ALA A 94 -4.37 9.24 6.24
N HIS A 95 -5.09 9.92 5.36
CA HIS A 95 -5.46 9.39 4.05
C HIS A 95 -4.24 8.94 3.27
N ALA A 96 -3.20 9.78 3.22
CA ALA A 96 -1.94 9.45 2.57
C ALA A 96 -1.30 8.19 3.16
N ALA A 97 -1.34 7.99 4.47
CA ALA A 97 -0.80 6.80 5.12
C ALA A 97 -1.53 5.51 4.69
N LEU A 98 -2.86 5.56 4.56
CA LEU A 98 -3.65 4.43 4.05
C LEU A 98 -3.34 4.12 2.58
N VAL A 99 -3.22 5.15 1.75
CA VAL A 99 -2.85 4.99 0.34
C VAL A 99 -1.46 4.36 0.22
N GLU A 100 -0.47 4.89 0.93
CA GLU A 100 0.90 4.34 0.93
C GLU A 100 0.91 2.89 1.45
N TRP A 101 0.12 2.58 2.48
CA TRP A 101 -0.03 1.20 2.97
C TRP A 101 -0.66 0.29 1.92
N LEU A 102 -1.69 0.75 1.21
CA LEU A 102 -2.33 0.00 0.13
C LEU A 102 -1.37 -0.23 -1.04
N VAL A 103 -0.57 0.77 -1.43
CA VAL A 103 0.47 0.63 -2.46
C VAL A 103 1.48 -0.46 -2.06
N ARG A 104 1.93 -0.46 -0.80
CA ARG A 104 2.86 -1.47 -0.27
C ARG A 104 2.24 -2.86 -0.27
N ASN A 105 0.97 -2.97 0.14
CA ASN A 105 0.28 -4.25 0.28
C ASN A 105 -0.18 -4.84 -1.07
N GLN A 106 -0.53 -4.00 -2.05
CA GLN A 106 -0.81 -4.41 -3.44
C GLN A 106 0.43 -5.02 -4.11
N LYS A 107 1.61 -4.44 -3.86
CA LYS A 107 2.88 -4.99 -4.36
C LYS A 107 3.16 -6.38 -3.78
N PHE A 108 2.81 -6.59 -2.51
CA PHE A 108 2.98 -7.86 -1.81
C PHE A 108 2.00 -8.96 -2.28
N GLN A 109 0.77 -8.60 -2.67
CA GLN A 109 -0.22 -9.56 -3.22
C GLN A 109 0.11 -10.06 -4.63
N ARG A 110 1.03 -9.39 -5.34
CA ARG A 110 1.39 -9.73 -6.73
C ARG A 110 2.53 -10.76 -6.85
N GLU A 111 3.19 -11.08 -5.73
CA GLU A 111 4.30 -12.04 -5.65
C GLU A 111 3.89 -13.40 -5.03
N ARG A 112 2.58 -13.71 -4.97
CA ARG A 112 2.10 -14.96 -4.36
C ARG A 112 1.23 -15.82 -5.27
#